data_AF-A0A4Y1R2H2-F1
#
_entry.id   AF-A0A4Y1R2H2-F1
#
_cell.length_a   1.000
_cell.length_b   1.000
_cell.length_c   1.000
_cell.angle_alpha   90.00
_cell.angle_beta   90.00
_cell.angle_gamma   90.00
#
_symmetry.space_group_name_H-M   'P 1'
#
loop_
_entity.id
_entity.type
_entity.pdbx_description
1 polymer ?
#
loop_
_entity_poly.entity_id
_entity_poly.type
_entity_poly.pdbx_seq_one_letter_code
_entity_poly.pdbx_strand_id
1 'polypeptide(L)'
;MFCLLVLMCFGDKLNENQIKQVEYVQRRLLLSFWRFNFLNFCPKLTKILFKTRWSELFQLRKEQEGVLIPLIRARQNKAKTERLSRKGDHKDDEDDFVLAYVDTLLELQLPDGKGKRKLSEDEIVSLCSEFLSAGTDTSSTALQWIMANIVKYPQVQDKLFAEIKGVVAETEEEVKEEVLHKLPYLKAVILEGLRRHPPGHFVLPHADQGRGFRRAFGAQEWHC
;
A
#
# COMPACT_ATOMS: atom_id res chain seq x y z
N MET A 1 9.20 -5.18 -6.86
CA MET A 1 8.20 -4.82 -5.82
C MET A 1 6.94 -4.21 -6.40
N PHE A 2 7.02 -3.13 -7.18
CA PHE A 2 5.82 -2.42 -7.66
C PHE A 2 4.77 -3.32 -8.34
N CYS A 3 5.17 -4.16 -9.31
CA CYS A 3 4.24 -5.06 -10.00
C CYS A 3 3.51 -6.04 -9.07
N LEU A 4 4.20 -6.54 -8.04
CA LEU A 4 3.60 -7.43 -7.03
C LEU A 4 2.53 -6.68 -6.23
N LEU A 5 2.82 -5.45 -5.80
CA LEU A 5 1.84 -4.62 -5.09
C LEU A 5 0.65 -4.24 -5.96
N VAL A 6 0.86 -3.97 -7.25
CA VAL A 6 -0.24 -3.75 -8.21
C VAL A 6 -1.11 -5.00 -8.32
N LEU A 7 -0.51 -6.18 -8.42
CA LEU A 7 -1.23 -7.46 -8.46
C LEU A 7 -2.02 -7.68 -7.16
N MET A 8 -1.40 -7.49 -5.98
CA MET A 8 -2.09 -7.61 -4.70
C MET A 8 -3.21 -6.57 -4.54
N CYS A 9 -3.02 -5.36 -5.09
CA CYS A 9 -3.97 -4.27 -4.96
C CYS A 9 -5.24 -4.51 -5.79
N PHE A 10 -5.07 -4.92 -7.05
CA PHE A 10 -6.18 -5.02 -8.02
C PHE A 10 -6.56 -6.46 -8.39
N GLY A 11 -5.80 -7.47 -7.99
CA GLY A 11 -6.05 -8.90 -8.22
C GLY A 11 -5.87 -9.37 -9.66
N ASP A 12 -5.68 -8.46 -10.62
CA ASP A 12 -5.57 -8.77 -12.04
C ASP A 12 -4.13 -8.55 -12.55
N LYS A 13 -3.66 -9.42 -13.44
CA LYS A 13 -2.43 -9.21 -14.21
C LYS A 13 -2.65 -8.05 -15.20
N LEU A 14 -2.39 -6.83 -14.74
CA LEU A 14 -2.42 -5.64 -15.59
C LEU A 14 -1.35 -5.76 -16.68
N ASN A 15 -1.65 -5.25 -17.87
CA ASN A 15 -0.66 -5.17 -18.94
C ASN A 15 0.45 -4.18 -18.58
N GLU A 16 1.60 -4.32 -19.23
CA GLU A 16 2.79 -3.49 -18.95
C GLU A 16 2.52 -1.99 -19.09
N ASN A 17 1.67 -1.58 -20.05
CA ASN A 17 1.31 -0.18 -20.26
C ASN A 17 0.48 0.37 -19.10
N GLN A 18 -0.48 -0.39 -18.58
CA GLN A 18 -1.25 -0.02 -17.40
C GLN A 18 -0.36 0.09 -16.17
N ILE A 19 0.56 -0.86 -15.95
CA ILE A 19 1.51 -0.82 -14.84
C ILE A 19 2.37 0.46 -14.92
N LYS A 20 2.92 0.78 -16.10
CA LYS A 20 3.72 2.00 -16.31
C LYS A 20 2.91 3.28 -16.07
N GLN A 21 1.63 3.31 -16.45
CA GLN A 21 0.76 4.46 -16.17
C GLN A 21 0.52 4.63 -14.68
N VAL A 22 0.22 3.55 -13.96
CA VAL A 22 0.05 3.57 -12.49
C VAL A 22 1.36 4.01 -11.82
N GLU A 23 2.50 3.46 -12.24
CA GLU A 23 3.82 3.84 -11.71
C GLU A 23 4.09 5.32 -11.91
N TYR A 24 3.83 5.83 -13.11
CA TYR A 24 4.05 7.23 -13.46
C TYR A 24 3.23 8.18 -12.57
N VAL A 25 1.93 7.92 -12.39
CA VAL A 25 1.08 8.80 -11.54
C VAL A 25 1.47 8.70 -10.07
N GLN A 26 1.79 7.50 -9.56
CA GLN A 26 2.21 7.29 -8.17
C GLN A 26 3.54 8.00 -7.89
N ARG A 27 4.53 7.83 -8.77
CA ARG A 27 5.83 8.49 -8.63
C ARG A 27 5.73 10.00 -8.69
N ARG A 28 4.90 10.55 -9.59
CA ARG A 28 4.64 11.99 -9.66
C ARG A 28 4.00 12.53 -8.40
N LEU A 29 3.03 11.80 -7.82
CA LEU A 29 2.42 12.20 -6.56
C LEU A 29 3.44 12.19 -5.41
N LEU A 30 4.20 11.09 -5.27
CA LEU A 30 5.19 10.91 -4.22
C LEU A 30 6.27 12.01 -4.26
N LEU A 31 6.85 12.28 -5.43
CA LEU A 31 7.87 13.32 -5.59
C LEU A 31 7.31 14.74 -5.37
N SER A 32 6.01 14.91 -5.55
CA SER A 32 5.35 16.19 -5.32
C SER A 32 4.97 16.42 -3.84
N PHE A 33 5.12 15.40 -2.98
CA PHE A 33 4.72 15.47 -1.57
C PHE A 33 5.36 16.67 -0.85
N TRP A 34 6.68 16.82 -0.97
CA TRP A 34 7.41 17.94 -0.36
C TRP A 34 7.01 19.30 -0.91
N ARG A 35 6.75 19.38 -2.22
CA ARG A 35 6.34 20.61 -2.90
C ARG A 35 5.00 21.14 -2.39
N PHE A 36 4.08 20.24 -2.04
CA PHE A 36 2.74 20.60 -1.57
C PHE A 36 2.58 20.55 -0.05
N ASN A 37 3.54 19.99 0.69
CA ASN A 37 3.46 19.90 2.15
C ASN A 37 3.22 21.28 2.81
N PHE A 38 3.82 22.35 2.29
CA PHE A 38 3.58 23.72 2.77
C PHE A 38 2.11 24.18 2.65
N LEU A 39 1.32 23.62 1.72
CA LEU A 39 -0.10 23.96 1.59
C LEU A 39 -0.92 23.56 2.82
N ASN A 40 -0.44 22.60 3.61
CA ASN A 40 -1.05 22.20 4.87
C ASN A 40 -0.98 23.30 5.94
N PHE A 41 -0.08 24.27 5.80
CA PHE A 41 0.00 25.43 6.69
C PHE A 41 -1.05 26.48 6.29
N CYS A 42 -2.09 26.66 7.12
CA CYS A 42 -3.17 27.64 6.90
C CYS A 42 -3.84 27.56 5.50
N PRO A 43 -4.59 26.48 5.22
CA PRO A 43 -5.07 26.15 3.86
C PRO A 43 -5.94 27.24 3.21
N LYS A 44 -6.72 28.00 3.98
CA LYS A 44 -7.55 29.11 3.44
C LYS A 44 -6.70 30.25 2.87
N LEU A 45 -5.59 30.59 3.55
CA LEU A 45 -4.69 31.65 3.12
C LEU A 45 -3.85 31.19 1.93
N THR A 46 -3.32 29.96 1.98
CA THR A 46 -2.51 29.40 0.89
C THR A 46 -3.33 29.19 -0.38
N LYS A 47 -4.64 28.91 -0.28
CA LYS A 47 -5.54 28.81 -1.44
C LYS A 47 -5.67 30.12 -2.21
N ILE A 48 -5.60 31.26 -1.52
CA ILE A 48 -5.68 32.58 -2.15
C ILE A 48 -4.30 32.99 -2.71
N LEU A 49 -3.23 32.80 -1.94
CA LEU A 49 -1.88 33.23 -2.30
C LEU A 49 -1.20 32.33 -3.34
N PHE A 50 -1.47 31.02 -3.33
CA PHE A 50 -0.80 30.02 -4.17
C PHE A 50 -1.78 29.28 -5.08
N LYS A 51 -2.70 30.00 -5.73
CA LYS A 51 -3.73 29.42 -6.63
C LYS A 51 -3.16 28.45 -7.66
N THR A 52 -2.02 28.78 -8.29
CA THR A 52 -1.35 27.92 -9.27
C THR A 52 -0.96 26.56 -8.67
N ARG A 53 -0.39 26.54 -7.46
CA ARG A 53 0.02 25.30 -6.79
C ARG A 53 -1.17 24.43 -6.40
N TRP A 54 -2.26 25.05 -5.96
CA TRP A 54 -3.51 24.33 -5.70
C TRP A 54 -4.08 23.72 -6.98
N SER A 55 -4.07 24.46 -8.10
CA SER A 55 -4.50 23.93 -9.39
C SER A 55 -3.68 22.72 -9.84
N GLU A 56 -2.35 22.76 -9.66
CA GLU A 56 -1.47 21.63 -9.97
C GLU A 56 -1.73 20.42 -9.07
N LEU A 57 -1.97 20.64 -7.77
CA LEU A 57 -2.31 19.56 -6.83
C LEU A 57 -3.63 18.88 -7.23
N PHE A 58 -4.66 19.67 -7.56
CA PHE A 58 -5.94 19.12 -8.03
C PHE A 58 -5.78 18.40 -9.38
N GLN A 59 -4.94 18.91 -10.26
CA GLN A 59 -4.64 18.25 -11.53
C GLN A 59 -3.94 16.89 -11.31
N LEU A 60 -2.97 16.81 -10.39
CA LEU A 60 -2.33 15.55 -10.02
C LEU A 60 -3.31 14.54 -9.43
N ARG A 61 -4.21 14.99 -8.55
CA ARG A 61 -5.26 14.14 -8.00
C ARG A 61 -6.18 13.62 -9.10
N LYS A 62 -6.60 14.48 -10.03
CA LYS A 62 -7.45 14.10 -11.15
C LYS A 62 -6.77 13.08 -12.09
N GLU A 63 -5.48 13.25 -12.35
CA GLU A 63 -4.69 12.30 -13.15
C GLU A 63 -4.57 10.94 -12.45
N GLN A 64 -4.35 10.94 -11.13
CA GLN A 64 -4.34 9.72 -10.33
C GLN A 64 -5.70 9.00 -10.36
N GLU A 65 -6.78 9.72 -10.09
CA GLU A 65 -8.16 9.20 -10.14
C GLU A 65 -8.47 8.62 -11.53
N GLY A 66 -8.07 9.33 -12.59
CA GLY A 66 -8.26 8.90 -13.98
C GLY A 66 -7.58 7.57 -14.33
N VAL A 67 -6.51 7.19 -13.62
CA VAL A 67 -5.81 5.91 -13.80
C VAL A 67 -6.35 4.83 -12.86
N LEU A 68 -6.64 5.16 -11.60
CA LEU A 68 -6.98 4.15 -10.58
C LEU A 68 -8.47 3.77 -10.57
N ILE A 69 -9.38 4.72 -10.81
CA ILE A 69 -10.83 4.47 -10.80
C ILE A 69 -11.23 3.38 -11.80
N PRO A 70 -10.75 3.39 -13.07
CA PRO A 70 -11.07 2.32 -14.02
C PRO A 70 -10.65 0.94 -13.52
N LEU A 71 -9.48 0.82 -12.86
CA LEU A 71 -8.99 -0.43 -12.31
C LEU A 71 -9.84 -0.91 -11.13
N ILE A 72 -10.20 -0.01 -10.22
CA ILE A 72 -11.07 -0.30 -9.07
C ILE A 72 -12.44 -0.80 -9.56
N ARG A 73 -13.05 -0.11 -10.53
CA ARG A 73 -14.36 -0.49 -11.09
C ARG A 73 -14.29 -1.80 -11.87
N ALA A 74 -13.23 -2.03 -12.63
CA ALA A 74 -13.00 -3.29 -13.34
C ALA A 74 -12.95 -4.47 -12.35
N ARG A 75 -12.17 -4.32 -11.27
CA ARG A 75 -12.07 -5.32 -10.20
C ARG A 75 -13.42 -5.52 -9.51
N GLN A 76 -14.13 -4.45 -9.17
CA GLN A 76 -15.45 -4.53 -8.53
C GLN A 76 -16.46 -5.32 -9.38
N ASN A 77 -16.47 -5.12 -10.70
CA ASN A 77 -17.37 -5.83 -11.59
C ASN A 77 -16.99 -7.32 -11.69
N LYS A 78 -15.69 -7.63 -11.78
CA LYS A 78 -15.19 -9.01 -11.81
C LYS A 78 -15.54 -9.76 -10.52
N ALA A 79 -15.27 -9.17 -9.35
CA ALA A 79 -15.59 -9.75 -8.06
C ALA A 79 -17.09 -10.00 -7.87
N LYS A 80 -17.96 -9.13 -8.40
CA LYS A 80 -19.42 -9.37 -8.42
C LYS A 80 -19.79 -10.58 -9.29
N THR A 81 -19.21 -10.69 -10.48
CA THR A 81 -19.45 -11.82 -11.39
C THR A 81 -19.00 -13.14 -10.77
N GLU A 82 -17.80 -13.20 -10.17
CA GLU A 82 -17.27 -14.39 -9.50
C GLU A 82 -18.16 -14.84 -8.32
N ARG A 83 -18.66 -13.89 -7.54
CA ARG A 83 -19.61 -14.16 -6.43
C ARG A 83 -20.95 -14.68 -6.92
N LEU A 84 -21.46 -14.15 -8.04
CA LEU A 84 -22.70 -14.62 -8.66
C LEU A 84 -22.55 -16.05 -9.18
N SER A 85 -21.41 -16.38 -9.81
CA SER A 85 -21.10 -17.73 -10.28
C SER A 85 -20.98 -18.73 -9.12
N ARG A 86 -20.35 -18.37 -7.99
CA ARG A 86 -20.25 -19.25 -6.80
C ARG A 86 -21.58 -19.54 -6.11
N LYS A 87 -22.61 -18.70 -6.28
CA LYS A 87 -23.96 -18.98 -5.75
C LYS A 87 -24.71 -20.05 -6.55
N GLY A 88 -24.22 -20.43 -7.73
CA GLY A 88 -24.86 -21.40 -8.63
C GLY A 88 -24.16 -22.77 -8.73
N ASP A 89 -22.89 -22.88 -8.36
CA ASP A 89 -22.11 -24.12 -8.47
C ASP A 89 -21.40 -24.44 -7.15
N HIS A 90 -21.78 -25.56 -6.51
CA HIS A 90 -21.08 -26.14 -5.38
C HIS A 90 -19.81 -26.82 -5.92
N LYS A 91 -18.77 -26.04 -6.23
CA LYS A 91 -17.45 -26.59 -6.54
C LYS A 91 -16.38 -25.95 -5.68
N ASP A 92 -15.68 -26.84 -4.98
CA ASP A 92 -14.49 -26.66 -4.15
C ASP A 92 -13.27 -26.25 -5.01
N ASP A 93 -13.40 -25.23 -5.87
CA ASP A 93 -12.24 -24.60 -6.52
C ASP A 93 -11.82 -23.39 -5.68
N GLU A 94 -11.20 -23.68 -4.53
CA GLU A 94 -10.62 -22.67 -3.62
C GLU A 94 -9.36 -21.98 -4.21
N ASP A 95 -8.83 -22.49 -5.32
CA ASP A 95 -7.47 -22.19 -5.80
C ASP A 95 -7.31 -20.97 -6.73
N ASP A 96 -8.38 -20.38 -7.31
CA ASP A 96 -8.23 -19.27 -8.29
C ASP A 96 -8.74 -17.91 -7.78
N PHE A 97 -9.28 -17.83 -6.56
CA PHE A 97 -9.73 -16.55 -6.01
C PHE A 97 -8.57 -15.80 -5.35
N VAL A 98 -7.86 -14.99 -6.14
CA VAL A 98 -6.91 -14.01 -5.62
C VAL A 98 -7.70 -12.88 -4.94
N LEU A 99 -7.77 -12.89 -3.60
CA LEU A 99 -8.36 -11.80 -2.83
C LEU A 99 -7.51 -10.52 -3.02
N ALA A 100 -8.07 -9.51 -3.67
CA ALA A 100 -7.40 -8.24 -3.89
C ALA A 100 -7.65 -7.28 -2.73
N TYR A 101 -6.70 -6.36 -2.48
CA TYR A 101 -6.88 -5.29 -1.48
C TYR A 101 -8.14 -4.46 -1.75
N VAL A 102 -8.42 -4.14 -3.03
CA VAL A 102 -9.64 -3.43 -3.42
C VAL A 102 -10.92 -4.15 -2.98
N ASP A 103 -10.93 -5.49 -2.97
CA ASP A 103 -12.12 -6.24 -2.57
C ASP A 103 -12.44 -6.00 -1.08
N THR A 104 -11.40 -5.95 -0.23
CA THR A 104 -11.57 -5.71 1.21
C THR A 104 -12.04 -4.27 1.46
N LEU A 105 -11.53 -3.29 0.71
CA LEU A 105 -11.96 -1.90 0.80
C LEU A 105 -13.42 -1.69 0.36
N LEU A 106 -13.87 -2.40 -0.68
CA LEU A 106 -15.25 -2.31 -1.17
C LEU A 106 -16.29 -2.91 -0.19
N GLU A 107 -15.85 -3.83 0.67
CA GLU A 107 -16.67 -4.44 1.73
C GLU A 107 -16.62 -3.68 3.05
N LEU A 108 -15.58 -2.87 3.25
CA LEU A 108 -15.37 -2.13 4.48
C LEU A 108 -16.52 -1.17 4.76
N GLN A 109 -16.98 -1.20 6.00
CA GLN A 109 -18.03 -0.31 6.52
C GLN A 109 -17.49 0.49 7.69
N LEU A 110 -17.51 1.82 7.54
CA LEU A 110 -17.11 2.76 8.57
C LEU A 110 -18.32 3.16 9.42
N PRO A 111 -18.16 3.34 10.74
CA PRO A 111 -19.15 4.02 11.55
C PRO A 111 -19.31 5.46 11.04
N ASP A 112 -20.54 5.85 10.75
CA ASP A 112 -20.91 7.24 10.50
C ASP A 112 -22.02 7.54 11.50
N GLY A 113 -22.09 8.69 12.15
CA GLY A 113 -22.95 8.92 13.34
C GLY A 113 -24.45 8.58 13.19
N LYS A 114 -24.90 8.19 11.99
CA LYS A 114 -26.23 7.71 11.61
C LYS A 114 -26.31 6.20 11.22
N GLY A 115 -25.24 5.43 11.36
CA GLY A 115 -25.18 4.01 10.98
C GLY A 115 -23.80 3.56 10.47
N LYS A 116 -23.79 2.79 9.38
CA LYS A 116 -22.57 2.35 8.69
C LYS A 116 -22.56 2.91 7.28
N ARG A 117 -21.46 3.54 6.87
CA ARG A 117 -21.22 4.00 5.49
C ARG A 117 -20.12 3.17 4.84
N LYS A 118 -20.15 3.09 3.51
CA LYS A 118 -19.02 2.55 2.74
C LYS A 118 -17.98 3.64 2.46
N LEU A 119 -16.78 3.22 2.09
CA LEU A 119 -15.78 4.12 1.54
C LEU A 119 -16.28 4.75 0.22
N SER A 120 -16.00 6.04 0.03
CA SER A 120 -16.17 6.71 -1.25
C SER A 120 -15.10 6.25 -2.24
N GLU A 121 -15.34 6.46 -3.53
CA GLU A 121 -14.38 6.08 -4.57
C GLU A 121 -13.04 6.81 -4.38
N ASP A 122 -13.07 8.10 -4.02
CA ASP A 122 -11.88 8.91 -3.73
C ASP A 122 -11.11 8.40 -2.50
N GLU A 123 -11.80 7.90 -1.47
CA GLU A 123 -11.18 7.28 -0.30
C GLU A 123 -10.49 5.96 -0.69
N ILE A 124 -11.13 5.13 -1.50
CA ILE A 124 -10.53 3.89 -2.02
C ILE A 124 -9.30 4.19 -2.88
N VAL A 125 -9.38 5.18 -3.77
CA VAL A 125 -8.25 5.66 -4.57
C VAL A 125 -7.08 6.07 -3.68
N SER A 126 -7.35 6.83 -2.62
CA SER A 126 -6.34 7.28 -1.66
C SER A 126 -5.67 6.10 -0.96
N LEU A 127 -6.44 5.14 -0.46
CA LEU A 127 -5.92 3.95 0.22
C LEU A 127 -5.14 3.03 -0.72
N CYS A 128 -5.58 2.87 -1.97
CA CYS A 128 -4.82 2.12 -2.98
C CYS A 128 -3.50 2.82 -3.30
N SER A 129 -3.51 4.14 -3.44
CA SER A 129 -2.28 4.92 -3.65
C SER A 129 -1.32 4.81 -2.48
N GLU A 130 -1.82 4.90 -1.25
CA GLU A 130 -1.01 4.71 -0.04
C GLU A 130 -0.38 3.33 -0.02
N PHE A 131 -1.16 2.27 -0.27
CA PHE A 131 -0.65 0.89 -0.33
C PHE A 131 0.49 0.72 -1.34
N LEU A 132 0.30 1.23 -2.57
CA LEU A 132 1.31 1.13 -3.63
C LEU A 132 2.57 1.94 -3.32
N SER A 133 2.41 3.18 -2.85
CA SER A 133 3.53 4.09 -2.60
C SER A 133 4.32 3.70 -1.35
N ALA A 134 3.65 3.42 -0.23
CA ALA A 134 4.28 3.07 1.03
C ALA A 134 5.02 1.73 0.95
N GLY A 135 4.50 0.76 0.19
CA GLY A 135 5.09 -0.57 0.07
C GLY A 135 6.27 -0.68 -0.90
N THR A 136 6.32 0.19 -1.93
CA THR A 136 7.26 0.00 -3.04
C THR A 136 8.70 0.33 -2.67
N ASP A 137 8.97 1.59 -2.35
CA ASP A 137 10.34 2.06 -2.14
C ASP A 137 10.92 1.48 -0.84
N THR A 138 10.11 1.44 0.23
CA THR A 138 10.55 0.95 1.55
C THR A 138 10.98 -0.52 1.50
N SER A 139 10.15 -1.40 0.93
CA SER A 139 10.45 -2.83 0.82
C SER A 139 11.60 -3.09 -0.13
N SER A 140 11.67 -2.36 -1.25
CA SER A 140 12.77 -2.51 -2.22
C SER A 140 14.10 -2.11 -1.58
N THR A 141 14.15 -0.98 -0.88
CA THR A 141 15.36 -0.53 -0.16
C THR A 141 15.75 -1.49 0.96
N ALA A 142 14.79 -1.98 1.75
CA ALA A 142 15.07 -2.98 2.79
C ALA A 142 15.70 -4.25 2.20
N LEU A 143 15.09 -4.80 1.14
CA LEU A 143 15.61 -6.00 0.46
C LEU A 143 16.99 -5.77 -0.14
N GLN A 144 17.24 -4.61 -0.77
CA GLN A 144 18.56 -4.26 -1.31
C GLN A 144 19.65 -4.27 -0.22
N TRP A 145 19.39 -3.66 0.94
CA TRP A 145 20.35 -3.63 2.04
C TRP A 145 20.54 -5.00 2.69
N ILE A 146 19.46 -5.77 2.85
CA ILE A 146 19.53 -7.14 3.37
C ILE A 146 20.40 -8.00 2.43
N MET A 147 20.13 -7.99 1.13
CA MET A 147 20.90 -8.75 0.14
C MET A 147 22.36 -8.31 0.09
N ALA A 148 22.64 -7.00 0.16
CA ALA A 148 24.01 -6.49 0.22
C ALA A 148 24.77 -7.01 1.45
N ASN A 149 24.11 -7.13 2.61
CA ASN A 149 24.71 -7.69 3.82
C ASN A 149 24.90 -9.21 3.72
N ILE A 150 23.94 -9.94 3.14
CA ILE A 150 24.06 -11.40 2.93
C ILE A 150 25.27 -11.72 2.06
N VAL A 151 25.42 -11.02 0.91
CA VAL A 151 26.58 -11.20 0.00
C VAL A 151 27.90 -10.84 0.68
N LYS A 152 27.91 -9.81 1.53
CA LYS A 152 29.11 -9.35 2.23
C LYS A 152 29.55 -10.30 3.36
N TYR A 153 28.63 -11.06 3.95
CA TYR A 153 28.88 -11.90 5.12
C TYR A 153 28.50 -13.37 4.81
N PRO A 154 29.38 -14.15 4.17
CA PRO A 154 29.09 -15.53 3.76
C PRO A 154 28.62 -16.43 4.91
N GLN A 155 29.16 -16.24 6.11
CA GLN A 155 28.73 -17.00 7.29
C GLN A 155 27.25 -16.77 7.67
N VAL A 156 26.70 -15.57 7.36
CA VAL A 156 25.28 -15.27 7.55
C VAL A 156 24.47 -15.95 6.45
N GLN A 157 24.94 -15.91 5.21
CA GLN A 157 24.33 -16.59 4.08
C GLN A 157 24.23 -18.10 4.29
N ASP A 158 25.34 -18.74 4.69
CA ASP A 158 25.40 -20.20 4.90
C ASP A 158 24.43 -20.65 5.99
N LYS A 159 24.40 -19.91 7.11
CA LYS A 159 23.48 -20.20 8.22
C LYS A 159 22.02 -19.97 7.83
N LEU A 160 21.73 -18.93 7.07
CA LEU A 160 20.38 -18.66 6.57
C LEU A 160 19.91 -19.73 5.60
N PHE A 161 20.78 -20.14 4.67
CA PHE A 161 20.50 -21.20 3.72
C PHE A 161 20.25 -22.54 4.44
N ALA A 162 21.07 -22.88 5.44
CA ALA A 162 20.90 -24.09 6.23
C ALA A 162 19.56 -24.11 6.99
N GLU A 163 19.14 -22.97 7.56
CA GLU A 163 17.83 -22.87 8.21
C GLU A 163 16.69 -23.07 7.21
N ILE A 164 16.71 -22.36 6.08
CA ILE A 164 15.67 -22.44 5.06
C ILE A 164 15.57 -23.88 4.53
N LYS A 165 16.71 -24.51 4.20
CA LYS A 165 16.76 -25.88 3.69
C LYS A 165 16.26 -26.90 4.73
N GLY A 166 16.48 -26.65 6.02
CA GLY A 166 16.03 -27.54 7.09
C GLY A 166 14.51 -27.52 7.32
N VAL A 167 13.83 -26.48 6.83
CA VAL A 167 12.42 -26.24 7.09
C VAL A 167 11.56 -26.41 5.84
N VAL A 168 12.01 -25.89 4.70
CA VAL A 168 11.32 -25.99 3.42
C VAL A 168 11.78 -27.29 2.75
N ALA A 169 10.88 -28.26 2.62
CA ALA A 169 11.21 -29.51 1.94
C ALA A 169 11.57 -29.23 0.47
N GLU A 170 12.55 -29.95 -0.08
CA GLU A 170 12.99 -29.79 -1.48
C GLU A 170 11.86 -30.02 -2.51
N THR A 171 10.73 -30.59 -2.08
CA THR A 171 9.57 -30.93 -2.91
C THR A 171 8.41 -29.93 -2.82
N GLU A 172 8.46 -28.91 -1.95
CA GLU A 172 7.39 -27.91 -1.91
C GLU A 172 7.63 -26.82 -2.95
N GLU A 173 6.67 -26.63 -3.86
CA GLU A 173 6.72 -25.58 -4.89
C GLU A 173 6.48 -24.17 -4.30
N GLU A 174 5.77 -24.07 -3.17
CA GLU A 174 5.40 -22.78 -2.55
C GLU A 174 5.63 -22.78 -1.04
N VAL A 175 6.19 -21.68 -0.52
CA VAL A 175 6.36 -21.47 0.92
C VAL A 175 5.07 -20.92 1.51
N LYS A 176 4.41 -21.73 2.35
CA LYS A 176 3.20 -21.32 3.06
C LYS A 176 3.49 -20.47 4.29
N GLU A 177 2.52 -19.67 4.73
CA GLU A 177 2.66 -18.77 5.89
C GLU A 177 2.99 -19.55 7.17
N GLU A 178 2.45 -20.76 7.34
CA GLU A 178 2.72 -21.60 8.50
C GLU A 178 4.18 -22.09 8.54
N VAL A 179 4.95 -21.94 7.47
CA VAL A 179 6.37 -22.31 7.50
C VAL A 179 7.21 -21.19 8.12
N LEU A 180 6.73 -19.94 8.05
CA LEU A 180 7.50 -18.75 8.47
C LEU A 180 7.83 -18.73 9.97
N HIS A 181 6.97 -19.30 10.83
CA HIS A 181 7.26 -19.36 12.28
C HIS A 181 8.44 -20.29 12.61
N LYS A 182 8.82 -21.18 11.70
CA LYS A 182 9.95 -22.10 11.83
C LYS A 182 11.27 -21.50 11.33
N LEU A 183 11.27 -20.24 10.86
CA LEU A 183 12.44 -19.54 10.32
C LEU A 183 12.90 -18.36 11.21
N PRO A 184 13.29 -18.61 12.49
CA PRO A 184 13.66 -17.54 13.41
C PRO A 184 14.92 -16.77 13.01
N TYR A 185 15.88 -17.41 12.34
CA TYR A 185 17.10 -16.76 11.89
C TYR A 185 16.85 -15.88 10.66
N LEU A 186 16.02 -16.29 9.71
CA LEU A 186 15.52 -15.40 8.64
C LEU A 186 14.87 -14.14 9.22
N LYS A 187 14.00 -14.31 10.22
CA LYS A 187 13.40 -13.17 10.94
C LYS A 187 14.46 -12.27 11.57
N ALA A 188 15.49 -12.84 12.20
CA ALA A 188 16.59 -12.08 12.79
C ALA A 188 17.39 -11.31 11.72
N VAL A 189 17.65 -11.92 10.55
CA VAL A 189 18.34 -11.26 9.42
C VAL A 189 17.52 -10.06 8.91
N ILE A 190 16.22 -10.23 8.73
CA ILE A 190 15.33 -9.14 8.30
C ILE A 190 15.34 -8.00 9.33
N LEU A 191 15.15 -8.32 10.61
CA LEU A 191 15.13 -7.33 11.69
C LEU A 191 16.47 -6.60 11.83
N GLU A 192 17.60 -7.30 11.71
CA GLU A 192 18.92 -6.67 11.77
C GLU A 192 19.18 -5.78 10.54
N GLY A 193 18.71 -6.20 9.36
CA GLY A 193 18.72 -5.37 8.16
C GLY A 193 17.96 -4.05 8.35
N LEU A 194 16.74 -4.12 8.88
CA LEU A 194 15.92 -2.95 9.20
C LEU A 194 16.53 -2.08 10.30
N ARG A 195 17.19 -2.68 11.30
CA ARG A 195 17.87 -1.95 12.38
C ARG A 195 19.10 -1.17 11.88
N ARG A 196 19.91 -1.76 10.99
CA ARG A 196 21.12 -1.11 10.43
C ARG A 196 20.80 -0.14 9.29
N HIS A 197 19.80 -0.47 8.48
CA HIS A 197 19.46 0.26 7.26
C HIS A 197 17.95 0.49 7.14
N PRO A 198 17.37 1.29 8.05
CA PRO A 198 15.95 1.58 8.00
C PRO A 198 15.61 2.37 6.72
N PRO A 199 14.60 1.95 5.92
CA PRO A 199 14.20 2.69 4.73
C PRO A 199 13.71 4.11 5.04
N GLY A 200 13.14 4.33 6.23
CA GLY A 200 12.75 5.65 6.74
C GLY A 200 13.54 5.99 8.01
N HIS A 201 14.29 7.09 7.97
CA HIS A 201 15.08 7.56 9.13
C HIS A 201 14.25 8.35 10.15
N PHE A 202 13.14 8.92 9.70
CA PHE A 202 12.24 9.71 10.51
C PHE A 202 10.82 9.14 10.41
N VAL A 203 10.13 9.16 11.54
CA VAL A 203 8.69 8.92 11.57
C VAL A 203 7.95 10.12 10.97
N LEU A 204 6.72 9.90 10.52
CA LEU A 204 5.85 11.01 10.14
C LEU A 204 5.65 11.96 11.33
N PRO A 205 5.50 13.27 11.12
CA PRO A 205 5.20 14.21 12.20
C PRO A 205 3.91 13.83 12.93
N HIS A 206 3.95 13.82 14.27
CA HIS A 206 2.78 13.58 15.11
C HIS A 206 2.36 14.89 15.79
N ALA A 207 1.05 15.16 15.82
CA ALA A 207 0.51 16.33 16.52
C ALA A 207 -0.13 15.90 17.85
N ASP A 208 0.18 16.61 18.94
CA ASP A 208 -0.49 16.41 20.22
C ASP A 208 -1.93 16.95 20.13
N GLN A 209 -2.90 16.09 20.39
CA GLN A 209 -4.33 16.43 20.35
C GLN A 209 -4.80 17.02 21.70
N GLY A 210 -3.93 17.77 22.36
CA GLY A 210 -4.23 18.52 23.58
C GLY A 210 -5.34 19.56 23.37
N ARG A 211 -6.05 19.89 24.47
CA ARG A 211 -7.23 20.78 24.48
C ARG A 211 -7.03 22.17 23.83
N GLY A 212 -5.78 22.64 23.69
CA GLY A 212 -5.45 23.92 23.05
C GLY A 212 -5.51 23.91 21.52
N PHE A 213 -5.23 22.78 20.85
CA PHE A 213 -5.13 22.71 19.39
C PHE A 213 -6.48 22.88 18.69
N ARG A 214 -7.56 22.35 19.29
CA ARG A 214 -8.94 22.54 18.80
C ARG A 214 -9.39 23.99 18.76
N ARG A 215 -8.82 24.86 19.61
CA ARG A 215 -9.15 26.29 19.65
C ARG A 215 -8.36 27.10 18.61
N ALA A 216 -7.12 26.73 18.32
CA ALA A 216 -6.24 27.48 17.42
C ALA A 216 -6.54 27.25 15.93
N PHE A 217 -6.99 26.04 15.55
CA PHE A 217 -7.17 25.68 14.14
C PHE A 217 -8.64 25.56 13.68
N GLY A 218 -9.59 25.90 14.54
CA GLY A 218 -11.01 25.79 14.25
C GLY A 218 -11.45 24.33 14.16
N ALA A 219 -12.55 24.01 14.82
CA ALA A 219 -13.22 22.72 14.66
C ALA A 219 -13.81 22.63 13.23
N GLN A 220 -12.98 22.36 12.23
CA GLN A 220 -13.46 21.68 11.03
C GLN A 220 -13.38 20.19 11.33
N GLU A 221 -14.53 19.66 11.74
CA GLU A 221 -15.00 18.28 11.54
C GLU A 221 -13.98 17.33 10.92
N TRP A 222 -13.01 16.88 11.72
CA TRP A 222 -12.32 15.62 11.47
C TRP A 222 -13.17 14.55 12.14
N HIS A 223 -14.29 14.21 11.51
CA HIS A 223 -14.98 12.96 11.80
C HIS A 223 -14.27 11.87 10.98
N CYS A 224 -13.56 10.99 11.70
CA CYS A 224 -13.12 9.69 11.17
C CYS A 224 -14.30 8.93 10.55
#